data_AF-A0A134AIG8-F1
#
_entry.id   AF-A0A134AIG8-F1
#
_cell.length_a   1.000
_cell.length_b   1.000
_cell.length_c   1.000
_cell.angle_alpha   90.00
_cell.angle_beta   90.00
_cell.angle_gamma   90.00
#
_symmetry.space_group_name_H-M   'P 1'
#
loop_
_entity.id
_entity.type
_entity.pdbx_description
1 polymer ?
#
loop_
_entity_poly.entity_id
_entity_poly.type
_entity_poly.pdbx_seq_one_letter_code
_entity_poly.pdbx_strand_id
1 'polypeptide(L)'
;MNMDNLCNYFEKFSEKIYFLTIKEIEINGNLYKNIDFPINSDVLLENIKNNKFNENINLEYFFEGILLLNGINSNFDNIELLNDFIKSKKINLIDFTKSKIRFNDEKFENIIYNLLIVRGLFNLEIYDDFILKIYIKYLLMILDYIDNNYYNIFLNEIKVLLSDLEKKNSEDYLLNMLYGDLFVKEKFYIKANLFYKKAITNSNFSIDNIIKKKISEIDTKVKIEEILQLVDKFRYEECYELLENIDKTSLDKEDSYWIAYIYNKLNEIEKSIEYYEKSLDLNADFLNIFIELGLLYYKTEKVEKSLKIFERGLSIYIDDEKLLFNKIVLELKLKKYQKAKEDIDKLLLYEDLDNSIMNDILYLKEMYKEELELE
;
A
#
# COMPACT_ATOMS: atom_id res chain seq x y z
N MET A 1 9.73 8.80 -20.82
CA MET A 1 8.83 9.85 -20.29
C MET A 1 8.15 9.47 -18.96
N ASN A 2 8.65 8.49 -18.18
CA ASN A 2 8.17 8.17 -16.81
C ASN A 2 9.27 8.29 -15.73
N MET A 3 10.49 8.70 -16.09
CA MET A 3 11.61 8.78 -15.15
C MET A 3 11.54 10.00 -14.22
N ASP A 4 10.78 11.04 -14.56
CA ASP A 4 10.79 12.31 -13.81
C ASP A 4 10.07 12.22 -12.45
N ASN A 5 9.11 11.31 -12.27
CA ASN A 5 8.32 11.28 -11.03
C ASN A 5 8.96 10.49 -9.89
N LEU A 6 9.74 9.43 -10.18
CA LEU A 6 10.47 8.67 -9.16
C LEU A 6 11.66 9.45 -8.62
N CYS A 7 12.36 10.20 -9.48
CA CYS A 7 13.43 11.09 -9.05
C CYS A 7 12.92 12.12 -8.04
N ASN A 8 11.78 12.77 -8.31
CA ASN A 8 11.14 13.72 -7.38
C ASN A 8 10.83 13.12 -5.99
N TYR A 9 10.55 11.81 -5.91
CA TYR A 9 10.37 11.15 -4.62
C TYR A 9 11.70 11.02 -3.87
N PHE A 10 12.75 10.56 -4.55
CA PHE A 10 14.04 10.28 -3.92
C PHE A 10 14.86 11.54 -3.59
N GLU A 11 14.65 12.66 -4.30
CA GLU A 11 15.28 13.95 -4.00
C GLU A 11 15.02 14.44 -2.56
N LYS A 12 13.89 14.04 -1.96
CA LYS A 12 13.55 14.36 -0.57
C LYS A 12 14.52 13.75 0.45
N PHE A 13 15.38 12.82 0.05
CA PHE A 13 16.39 12.19 0.89
C PHE A 13 17.81 12.76 0.68
N SER A 14 17.92 13.95 0.08
CA SER A 14 19.19 14.65 -0.16
C SER A 14 20.02 14.86 1.11
N GLU A 15 19.39 14.95 2.29
CA GLU A 15 20.06 15.08 3.59
C GLU A 15 20.93 13.87 3.96
N LYS A 16 20.76 12.74 3.27
CA LYS A 16 21.59 11.54 3.44
C LYS A 16 22.97 11.67 2.80
N ILE A 17 23.22 12.73 2.03
CA ILE A 17 24.49 12.98 1.35
C ILE A 17 25.08 14.31 1.80
N TYR A 18 26.33 14.24 2.23
CA TYR A 18 27.21 15.41 2.39
C TYR A 18 28.36 15.33 1.40
N PHE A 19 29.15 16.39 1.31
CA PHE A 19 30.28 16.46 0.40
C PHE A 19 31.57 16.75 1.17
N LEU A 20 32.66 16.09 0.75
CA LEU A 20 34.02 16.42 1.14
C LEU A 20 34.80 16.87 -0.09
N THR A 21 35.42 18.04 0.00
CA THR A 21 36.24 18.58 -1.08
C THR A 21 37.59 17.87 -1.12
N ILE A 22 37.83 17.10 -2.18
CA ILE A 22 39.12 16.49 -2.47
C ILE A 22 39.99 17.51 -3.21
N LYS A 23 41.11 17.89 -2.57
CA LYS A 23 42.01 18.94 -3.07
C LYS A 23 42.61 18.60 -4.44
N GLU A 24 42.99 17.34 -4.64
CA GLU A 24 43.64 16.89 -5.86
C GLU A 24 43.34 15.40 -6.08
N ILE A 25 42.90 15.04 -7.29
CA ILE A 25 42.58 13.66 -7.65
C ILE A 25 42.81 13.43 -9.15
N GLU A 26 43.33 12.25 -9.48
CA GLU A 26 43.50 11.81 -10.86
C GLU A 26 42.38 10.84 -11.25
N ILE A 27 41.70 11.15 -12.36
CA ILE A 27 40.61 10.34 -12.93
C ILE A 27 40.90 10.15 -14.42
N ASN A 28 41.05 8.91 -14.86
CA ASN A 28 41.33 8.55 -16.26
C ASN A 28 42.52 9.32 -16.89
N GLY A 29 43.57 9.60 -16.12
CA GLY A 29 44.76 10.33 -16.58
C GLY A 29 44.63 11.86 -16.54
N ASN A 30 43.49 12.40 -16.15
CA ASN A 30 43.26 13.84 -15.98
C ASN A 30 43.32 14.22 -14.50
N LEU A 31 44.01 15.32 -14.21
CA LEU A 31 44.14 15.86 -12.86
C LEU A 31 43.03 16.88 -12.57
N TYR A 32 42.26 16.63 -11.53
CA TYR A 32 41.20 17.50 -11.05
C TYR A 32 41.57 18.08 -9.69
N LYS A 33 41.12 19.31 -9.42
CA LYS A 33 41.39 20.01 -8.17
C LYS A 33 40.10 20.51 -7.55
N ASN A 34 40.03 20.44 -6.23
CA ASN A 34 38.90 20.88 -5.41
C ASN A 34 37.56 20.31 -5.89
N ILE A 35 37.50 18.99 -6.08
CA ILE A 35 36.26 18.29 -6.48
C ILE A 35 35.53 17.82 -5.23
N ASP A 36 34.24 18.10 -5.17
CA ASP A 36 33.37 17.65 -4.09
C ASP A 36 32.95 16.20 -4.31
N PHE A 37 33.30 15.33 -3.36
CA PHE A 37 32.92 13.93 -3.39
C PHE A 37 31.80 13.66 -2.38
N PRO A 38 30.73 12.98 -2.80
CA PRO A 38 29.62 12.65 -1.91
C PRO A 38 30.05 11.61 -0.86
N ILE A 39 29.53 11.75 0.35
CA ILE A 39 29.70 10.83 1.47
C ILE A 39 28.37 10.66 2.19
N ASN A 40 28.07 9.43 2.61
CA ASN A 40 26.91 9.12 3.43
C ASN A 40 26.96 9.94 4.75
N SER A 41 25.86 10.60 5.10
CA SER A 41 25.70 11.39 6.33
C SER A 41 26.07 10.63 7.59
N ASP A 42 25.64 9.37 7.71
CA ASP A 42 25.87 8.56 8.91
C ASP A 42 27.37 8.25 9.05
N VAL A 43 28.02 7.91 7.93
CA VAL A 43 29.45 7.63 7.88
C VAL A 43 30.26 8.88 8.25
N LEU A 44 29.89 10.04 7.71
CA LEU A 44 30.56 11.31 8.03
C LEU A 44 30.44 11.61 9.54
N LEU A 45 29.22 11.57 10.07
CA LEU A 45 28.95 11.88 11.47
C LEU A 45 29.63 10.90 12.44
N GLU A 46 29.63 9.60 12.14
CA GLU A 46 30.28 8.59 12.96
C GLU A 46 31.80 8.79 13.02
N ASN A 47 32.43 9.07 11.88
CA ASN A 47 33.87 9.28 11.82
C ASN A 47 34.31 10.60 12.49
N ILE A 48 33.50 11.67 12.42
CA ILE A 48 33.71 12.91 13.18
C ILE A 48 33.64 12.63 14.68
N LYS A 49 32.56 11.97 15.15
CA LYS A 49 32.37 11.64 16.58
C LYS A 49 33.52 10.82 17.15
N ASN A 50 34.07 9.92 16.34
CA ASN A 50 35.13 9.00 16.75
C ASN A 50 36.55 9.48 16.42
N ASN A 51 36.73 10.72 15.93
CA ASN A 51 38.04 11.27 15.51
C ASN A 51 38.81 10.40 14.51
N LYS A 52 38.10 9.68 13.63
CA LYS A 52 38.70 8.71 12.70
C LYS A 52 39.21 9.32 11.39
N PHE A 53 38.80 10.54 11.03
CA PHE A 53 39.23 11.21 9.78
C PHE A 53 40.63 11.83 9.83
N ASN A 54 41.39 11.64 10.91
CA ASN A 54 42.63 12.38 11.13
C ASN A 54 43.85 11.84 10.36
N GLU A 55 43.80 10.63 9.77
CA GLU A 55 44.98 10.04 9.13
C GLU A 55 44.76 9.56 7.69
N ASN A 56 43.63 8.94 7.34
CA ASN A 56 43.27 8.54 5.96
C ASN A 56 41.75 8.32 5.81
N ILE A 57 41.16 8.73 4.68
CA ILE A 57 39.74 8.47 4.37
C ILE A 57 39.62 7.21 3.51
N ASN A 58 38.81 6.24 3.94
CA ASN A 58 38.56 5.03 3.14
C ASN A 58 37.79 5.39 1.86
N LEU A 59 38.33 4.99 0.71
CA LEU A 59 37.73 5.22 -0.62
C LEU A 59 36.32 4.61 -0.75
N GLU A 60 36.03 3.54 -0.03
CA GLU A 60 34.70 2.92 -0.02
C GLU A 60 33.59 3.87 0.45
N TYR A 61 33.92 4.86 1.29
CA TYR A 61 32.94 5.87 1.73
C TYR A 61 32.48 6.74 0.57
N PHE A 62 33.38 7.03 -0.38
CA PHE A 62 33.05 7.77 -1.58
C PHE A 62 32.31 6.91 -2.60
N PHE A 63 32.65 5.62 -2.73
CA PHE A 63 31.88 4.73 -3.60
C PHE A 63 30.42 4.60 -3.15
N GLU A 64 30.22 4.43 -1.85
CA GLU A 64 28.89 4.44 -1.24
C GLU A 64 28.16 5.77 -1.47
N GLY A 65 28.84 6.90 -1.22
CA GLY A 65 28.27 8.22 -1.46
C GLY A 65 27.89 8.47 -2.92
N ILE A 66 28.71 8.03 -3.88
CA ILE A 66 28.44 8.17 -5.32
C ILE A 66 27.22 7.35 -5.73
N LEU A 67 27.10 6.12 -5.24
CA LEU A 67 25.92 5.28 -5.50
C LEU A 67 24.67 5.91 -4.89
N LEU A 68 24.72 6.38 -3.64
CA LEU A 68 23.59 7.05 -3.00
C LEU A 68 23.18 8.32 -3.75
N LEU A 69 24.15 9.14 -4.17
CA LEU A 69 23.89 10.35 -4.95
C LEU A 69 23.22 10.01 -6.29
N ASN A 70 23.73 9.02 -7.02
CA ASN A 70 23.10 8.53 -8.26
C ASN A 70 21.67 8.02 -8.00
N GLY A 71 21.43 7.37 -6.86
CA GLY A 71 20.10 6.89 -6.48
C GLY A 71 19.12 8.02 -6.18
N ILE A 72 19.60 9.10 -5.56
CA ILE A 72 18.80 10.28 -5.19
C ILE A 72 18.54 11.17 -6.42
N ASN A 73 19.61 11.57 -7.11
CA ASN A 73 19.57 12.49 -8.23
C ASN A 73 20.68 12.14 -9.24
N SER A 74 20.32 11.35 -10.25
CA SER A 74 21.21 10.98 -11.35
C SER A 74 21.55 12.13 -12.32
N ASN A 75 20.94 13.31 -12.14
CA ASN A 75 21.18 14.49 -12.95
C ASN A 75 21.97 15.57 -12.17
N PHE A 76 22.57 15.22 -11.04
CA PHE A 76 23.34 16.15 -10.21
C PHE A 76 24.56 16.70 -10.95
N ASP A 77 24.92 17.96 -10.66
CA ASP A 77 26.09 18.60 -11.26
C ASP A 77 27.37 17.84 -10.92
N ASN A 78 28.16 17.48 -11.94
CA ASN A 78 29.36 16.61 -11.85
C ASN A 78 29.11 15.10 -11.66
N ILE A 79 27.88 14.61 -11.77
CA ILE A 79 27.60 13.17 -11.64
C ILE A 79 28.40 12.32 -12.65
N GLU A 80 28.60 12.80 -13.87
CA GLU A 80 29.41 12.12 -14.89
C GLU A 80 30.85 11.91 -14.46
N LEU A 81 31.48 12.95 -13.88
CA LEU A 81 32.85 12.88 -13.36
C LEU A 81 32.97 11.86 -12.21
N LEU A 82 31.99 11.85 -11.32
CA LEU A 82 31.93 10.90 -10.20
C LEU A 82 31.72 9.47 -10.68
N ASN A 83 30.90 9.29 -11.71
CA ASN A 83 30.63 8.01 -12.35
C ASN A 83 31.88 7.48 -13.06
N ASP A 84 32.63 8.35 -13.73
CA ASP A 84 33.92 8.01 -14.33
C ASP A 84 34.94 7.60 -13.27
N PHE A 85 35.00 8.32 -12.14
CA PHE A 85 35.89 7.96 -11.04
C PHE A 85 35.60 6.57 -10.48
N ILE A 86 34.34 6.28 -10.12
CA ILE A 86 34.01 5.00 -9.50
C ILE A 86 34.27 3.84 -10.48
N LYS A 87 33.97 4.04 -11.78
CA LYS A 87 34.26 3.07 -12.85
C LYS A 87 35.77 2.89 -13.06
N SER A 88 36.59 3.94 -12.95
CA SER A 88 38.03 3.87 -13.16
C SER A 88 38.76 3.01 -12.12
N LYS A 89 38.17 2.80 -10.94
CA LYS A 89 38.75 1.99 -9.87
C LYS A 89 38.65 0.48 -10.10
N LYS A 90 37.95 0.04 -11.15
CA LYS A 90 37.82 -1.38 -11.55
C LYS A 90 37.40 -2.32 -10.40
N ILE A 91 36.57 -1.81 -9.49
CA ILE A 91 35.99 -2.60 -8.41
C ILE A 91 34.74 -3.35 -8.92
N ASN A 92 34.44 -4.51 -8.33
CA ASN A 92 33.16 -5.18 -8.60
C ASN A 92 32.03 -4.44 -7.85
N LEU A 93 31.38 -3.51 -8.54
CA LEU A 93 30.30 -2.70 -7.97
C LEU A 93 29.07 -3.51 -7.58
N ILE A 94 28.84 -4.67 -8.20
CA ILE A 94 27.76 -5.57 -7.81
C ILE A 94 28.06 -6.14 -6.41
N ASP A 95 29.25 -6.70 -6.20
CA ASP A 95 29.63 -7.26 -4.90
C ASP A 95 29.75 -6.19 -3.82
N PHE A 96 30.25 -5.00 -4.18
CA PHE A 96 30.25 -3.85 -3.29
C PHE A 96 28.83 -3.46 -2.88
N THR A 97 27.89 -3.38 -3.83
CA THR A 97 26.49 -3.05 -3.51
C THR A 97 25.87 -4.13 -2.62
N LYS A 98 26.11 -5.42 -2.90
CA LYS A 98 25.64 -6.53 -2.05
C LYS A 98 26.14 -6.42 -0.61
N SER A 99 27.38 -6.00 -0.39
CA SER A 99 27.95 -5.87 0.96
C SER A 99 27.33 -4.72 1.76
N LYS A 100 26.70 -3.75 1.08
CA LYS A 100 26.02 -2.61 1.71
C LYS A 100 24.56 -2.88 2.06
N ILE A 101 23.89 -3.80 1.36
CA ILE A 101 22.46 -4.06 1.54
C ILE A 101 22.15 -4.58 2.97
N ARG A 102 21.20 -3.93 3.62
CA ARG A 102 20.73 -4.25 4.98
C ARG A 102 19.55 -5.21 4.91
N PHE A 103 19.81 -6.52 4.80
CA PHE A 103 18.77 -7.54 4.52
C PHE A 103 17.75 -7.79 5.64
N ASN A 104 18.16 -7.68 6.90
CA ASN A 104 17.38 -8.14 8.05
C ASN A 104 16.75 -7.01 8.88
N ASP A 105 16.74 -5.78 8.35
CA ASP A 105 16.18 -4.62 9.05
C ASP A 105 15.15 -3.93 8.16
N GLU A 106 13.88 -4.09 8.53
CA GLU A 106 12.71 -3.60 7.78
C GLU A 106 12.32 -2.17 8.17
N LYS A 107 13.16 -1.45 8.94
CA LYS A 107 12.92 -0.02 9.21
C LYS A 107 12.91 0.78 7.91
N PHE A 108 12.02 1.75 7.85
CA PHE A 108 11.86 2.67 6.72
C PHE A 108 13.20 3.25 6.22
N GLU A 109 14.05 3.73 7.12
CA GLU A 109 15.36 4.30 6.77
C GLU A 109 16.27 3.31 6.01
N ASN A 110 16.21 2.03 6.37
CA ASN A 110 17.00 0.97 5.72
C ASN A 110 16.39 0.55 4.38
N ILE A 111 15.05 0.54 4.27
CA ILE A 111 14.37 0.34 2.99
C ILE A 111 14.80 1.44 2.01
N ILE A 112 14.75 2.70 2.43
CA ILE A 112 15.21 3.83 1.61
C ILE A 112 16.68 3.69 1.24
N TYR A 113 17.57 3.41 2.20
CA TYR A 113 18.99 3.21 1.93
C TYR A 113 19.24 2.11 0.88
N ASN A 114 18.59 0.96 1.02
CA ASN A 114 18.71 -0.17 0.10
C ASN A 114 18.17 0.18 -1.29
N LEU A 115 17.06 0.93 -1.38
CA LEU A 115 16.55 1.43 -2.65
C LEU A 115 17.54 2.37 -3.32
N LEU A 116 18.08 3.35 -2.59
CA LEU A 116 19.00 4.35 -3.13
C LEU A 116 20.31 3.72 -3.61
N ILE A 117 20.91 2.82 -2.82
CA ILE A 117 22.19 2.19 -3.20
C ILE A 117 22.04 1.32 -4.46
N VAL A 118 20.93 0.58 -4.58
CA VAL A 118 20.67 -0.27 -5.75
C VAL A 118 20.25 0.55 -6.97
N ARG A 119 19.39 1.56 -6.78
CA ARG A 119 19.03 2.50 -7.84
C ARG A 119 20.25 3.23 -8.38
N GLY A 120 21.18 3.62 -7.50
CA GLY A 120 22.46 4.20 -7.86
C GLY A 120 23.30 3.31 -8.77
N LEU A 121 23.35 2.00 -8.46
CA LEU A 121 24.04 1.03 -9.31
C LEU A 121 23.40 0.92 -10.70
N PHE A 122 22.06 0.91 -10.79
CA PHE A 122 21.36 0.86 -12.07
C PHE A 122 21.51 2.14 -12.89
N ASN A 123 21.58 3.30 -12.24
CA ASN A 123 21.87 4.58 -12.90
C ASN A 123 23.32 4.66 -13.43
N LEU A 124 24.22 3.79 -12.97
CA LEU A 124 25.55 3.58 -13.59
C LEU A 124 25.54 2.62 -14.80
N GLU A 125 24.35 2.14 -15.19
CA GLU A 125 24.12 1.13 -16.24
C GLU A 125 24.70 -0.26 -15.89
N ILE A 126 24.80 -0.59 -14.60
CA ILE A 126 25.31 -1.88 -14.13
C ILE A 126 24.14 -2.74 -13.66
N TYR A 127 23.72 -3.69 -14.50
CA TYR A 127 22.55 -4.52 -14.26
C TYR A 127 22.91 -5.95 -13.83
N ASP A 128 22.19 -6.46 -12.85
CA ASP A 128 22.28 -7.84 -12.36
C ASP A 128 20.88 -8.31 -11.95
N ASP A 129 20.46 -9.48 -12.44
CA ASP A 129 19.09 -9.97 -12.23
C ASP A 129 18.79 -10.27 -10.75
N PHE A 130 19.80 -10.63 -9.96
CA PHE A 130 19.63 -10.87 -8.52
C PHE A 130 19.50 -9.55 -7.76
N ILE A 131 20.32 -8.55 -8.08
CA ILE A 131 20.17 -7.19 -7.54
C ILE A 131 18.81 -6.59 -7.92
N LEU A 132 18.33 -6.83 -9.14
CA LEU A 132 17.02 -6.33 -9.57
C LEU A 132 15.87 -6.93 -8.77
N LYS A 133 15.94 -8.23 -8.44
CA LYS A 133 14.98 -8.87 -7.52
C LYS A 133 15.02 -8.25 -6.13
N ILE A 134 16.22 -7.93 -5.63
CA ILE A 134 16.37 -7.21 -4.35
C ILE A 134 15.75 -5.81 -4.43
N TYR A 135 15.98 -5.09 -5.52
CA TYR A 135 15.37 -3.77 -5.73
C TYR A 135 13.84 -3.85 -5.70
N ILE A 136 13.26 -4.78 -6.46
CA ILE A 136 11.80 -5.00 -6.50
C ILE A 136 11.27 -5.37 -5.12
N LYS A 137 11.97 -6.22 -4.36
CA LYS A 137 11.60 -6.54 -2.97
C LYS A 137 11.45 -5.26 -2.13
N TYR A 138 12.45 -4.38 -2.15
CA TYR A 138 12.38 -3.14 -1.37
C TYR A 138 11.38 -2.13 -1.94
N LEU A 139 11.14 -2.13 -3.26
CA LEU A 139 10.06 -1.34 -3.87
C LEU A 139 8.69 -1.82 -3.41
N LEU A 140 8.49 -3.13 -3.24
CA LEU A 140 7.24 -3.67 -2.68
C LEU A 140 7.09 -3.29 -1.21
N MET A 141 8.17 -3.28 -0.43
CA MET A 141 8.14 -2.89 0.98
C MET A 141 7.84 -1.40 1.19
N ILE A 142 8.38 -0.51 0.33
CA ILE A 142 8.13 0.94 0.48
C ILE A 142 6.67 1.32 0.19
N LEU A 143 5.90 0.48 -0.52
CA LEU A 143 4.48 0.73 -0.78
C LEU A 143 3.66 0.91 0.50
N ASP A 144 4.10 0.34 1.64
CA ASP A 144 3.43 0.49 2.94
C ASP A 144 3.65 1.86 3.61
N TYR A 145 4.58 2.67 3.08
CA TYR A 145 5.00 3.93 3.68
C TYR A 145 4.72 5.16 2.81
N ILE A 146 4.36 4.95 1.54
CA ILE A 146 4.15 6.05 0.59
C ILE A 146 2.67 6.45 0.50
N ASP A 147 2.45 7.74 0.25
CA ASP A 147 1.12 8.26 0.01
C ASP A 147 0.55 7.79 -1.35
N ASN A 148 -0.75 8.03 -1.53
CA ASN A 148 -1.46 7.64 -2.75
C ASN A 148 -0.92 8.31 -4.03
N ASN A 149 -0.23 9.46 -3.93
CA ASN A 149 0.31 10.15 -5.11
C ASN A 149 1.47 9.35 -5.72
N TYR A 150 2.32 8.76 -4.89
CA TYR A 150 3.45 7.95 -5.35
C TYR A 150 3.11 6.46 -5.43
N TYR A 151 2.11 5.97 -4.71
CA TYR A 151 1.74 4.55 -4.68
C TYR A 151 1.62 3.93 -6.08
N ASN A 152 0.82 4.54 -6.95
CA ASN A 152 0.59 4.02 -8.30
C ASN A 152 1.84 4.10 -9.19
N ILE A 153 2.72 5.07 -8.95
CA ILE A 153 3.96 5.26 -9.69
C ILE A 153 4.93 4.13 -9.38
N PHE A 154 5.15 3.85 -8.08
CA PHE A 154 5.98 2.75 -7.63
C PHE A 154 5.41 1.40 -8.04
N LEU A 155 4.08 1.21 -7.93
CA LEU A 155 3.42 -0.02 -8.35
C LEU A 155 3.61 -0.30 -9.85
N ASN A 156 3.51 0.73 -10.70
CA ASN A 156 3.76 0.60 -12.14
C ASN A 156 5.23 0.27 -12.45
N GLU A 157 6.18 0.92 -11.77
CA GLU A 157 7.60 0.61 -11.90
C GLU A 157 7.89 -0.86 -11.56
N ILE A 158 7.36 -1.35 -10.43
CA ILE A 158 7.50 -2.77 -10.03
C ILE A 158 7.00 -3.71 -11.14
N LYS A 159 5.82 -3.43 -11.72
CA LYS A 159 5.25 -4.26 -12.79
C LYS A 159 6.11 -4.30 -14.04
N VAL A 160 6.69 -3.16 -14.43
CA VAL A 160 7.62 -3.08 -15.58
C VAL A 160 8.86 -3.94 -15.31
N LEU A 161 9.49 -3.76 -14.14
CA LEU A 161 10.71 -4.49 -13.78
C LEU A 161 10.47 -6.00 -13.65
N LEU A 162 9.32 -6.43 -13.11
CA LEU A 162 8.93 -7.84 -13.05
C LEU A 162 8.71 -8.44 -14.44
N SER A 163 8.04 -7.70 -15.34
CA SER A 163 7.82 -8.15 -16.72
C SER A 163 9.13 -8.36 -17.48
N ASP A 164 10.14 -7.51 -17.24
CA ASP A 164 11.45 -7.66 -17.88
C ASP A 164 12.24 -8.85 -17.33
N LEU A 165 12.06 -9.22 -16.06
CA LEU A 165 12.62 -10.45 -15.49
C LEU A 165 11.92 -11.71 -16.01
N GLU A 166 10.60 -11.69 -16.14
CA GLU A 166 9.81 -12.86 -16.56
C GLU A 166 10.18 -13.35 -17.96
N LYS A 167 10.48 -12.43 -18.89
CA LYS A 167 10.98 -12.77 -20.24
C LYS A 167 12.25 -13.64 -20.21
N LYS A 168 13.01 -13.62 -19.12
CA LYS A 168 14.29 -14.33 -18.98
C LYS A 168 14.13 -15.71 -18.33
N ASN A 169 13.27 -15.84 -17.30
CA ASN A 169 13.08 -17.12 -16.59
C ASN A 169 11.79 -17.15 -15.76
N SER A 170 10.76 -17.85 -16.25
CA SER A 170 9.45 -17.95 -15.57
C SER A 170 9.41 -18.96 -14.40
N GLU A 171 10.42 -19.80 -14.23
CA GLU A 171 10.46 -20.86 -13.20
C GLU A 171 11.22 -20.46 -11.94
N ASP A 172 11.82 -19.26 -11.92
CA ASP A 172 12.56 -18.72 -10.79
C ASP A 172 11.65 -18.53 -9.55
N TYR A 173 11.97 -19.21 -8.45
CA TYR A 173 11.17 -19.15 -7.23
C TYR A 173 11.16 -17.75 -6.60
N LEU A 174 12.26 -16.98 -6.65
CA LEU A 174 12.30 -15.62 -6.14
C LEU A 174 11.40 -14.71 -6.97
N LEU A 175 11.41 -14.87 -8.30
CA LEU A 175 10.52 -14.11 -9.17
C LEU A 175 9.05 -14.39 -8.86
N ASN A 176 8.69 -15.67 -8.69
CA ASN A 176 7.33 -16.06 -8.33
C ASN A 176 6.95 -15.55 -6.93
N MET A 177 7.87 -15.49 -5.97
CA MET A 177 7.63 -14.84 -4.67
C MET A 177 7.33 -13.35 -4.81
N LEU A 178 8.08 -12.62 -5.64
CA LEU A 178 7.85 -11.19 -5.86
C LEU A 178 6.51 -10.91 -6.55
N TYR A 179 6.10 -11.75 -7.50
CA TYR A 179 4.75 -11.68 -8.07
C TYR A 179 3.67 -11.95 -7.01
N GLY A 180 3.88 -12.93 -6.12
CA GLY A 180 3.00 -13.17 -4.99
C GLY A 180 2.86 -11.93 -4.10
N ASP A 181 3.98 -11.32 -3.73
CA ASP A 181 4.01 -10.09 -2.93
C ASP A 181 3.30 -8.92 -3.63
N LEU A 182 3.51 -8.75 -4.95
CA LEU A 182 2.79 -7.77 -5.76
C LEU A 182 1.27 -7.98 -5.70
N PHE A 183 0.80 -9.20 -5.92
CA PHE A 183 -0.63 -9.49 -5.89
C PHE A 183 -1.25 -9.33 -4.50
N VAL A 184 -0.47 -9.52 -3.42
CA VAL A 184 -0.92 -9.15 -2.07
C VAL A 184 -1.13 -7.65 -1.97
N LYS A 185 -0.22 -6.82 -2.50
CA LYS A 185 -0.37 -5.35 -2.51
C LYS A 185 -1.59 -4.90 -3.31
N GLU A 186 -1.88 -5.59 -4.41
CA GLU A 186 -3.07 -5.33 -5.23
C GLU A 186 -4.36 -5.99 -4.69
N LYS A 187 -4.30 -6.67 -3.54
CA LYS A 187 -5.41 -7.41 -2.92
C LYS A 187 -6.02 -8.53 -3.79
N PHE A 188 -5.22 -9.11 -4.70
CA PHE A 188 -5.58 -10.31 -5.48
C PHE A 188 -5.02 -11.58 -4.83
N TYR A 189 -5.62 -12.02 -3.73
CA TYR A 189 -5.06 -13.06 -2.86
C TYR A 189 -5.03 -14.46 -3.49
N ILE A 190 -6.04 -14.84 -4.29
CA ILE A 190 -6.02 -16.12 -5.02
C ILE A 190 -4.82 -16.15 -5.98
N LYS A 191 -4.58 -15.06 -6.74
CA LYS A 191 -3.42 -14.95 -7.61
C LYS A 191 -2.12 -15.00 -6.81
N ALA A 192 -2.02 -14.25 -5.72
CA ALA A 192 -0.86 -14.27 -4.85
C ALA A 192 -0.53 -15.70 -4.38
N ASN A 193 -1.54 -16.44 -3.92
CA ASN A 193 -1.39 -17.81 -3.46
C ASN A 193 -0.93 -18.76 -4.58
N LEU A 194 -1.41 -18.59 -5.81
CA LEU A 194 -0.95 -19.37 -6.97
C LEU A 194 0.55 -19.15 -7.22
N PHE A 195 1.01 -17.89 -7.18
CA PHE A 195 2.42 -17.56 -7.37
C PHE A 195 3.30 -18.07 -6.22
N TYR A 196 2.85 -17.99 -4.97
CA TYR A 196 3.56 -18.60 -3.84
C TYR A 196 3.65 -20.13 -3.96
N LYS A 197 2.58 -20.80 -4.36
CA LYS A 197 2.61 -22.26 -4.60
C LYS A 197 3.60 -22.63 -5.71
N LYS A 198 3.65 -21.85 -6.80
CA LYS A 198 4.64 -22.03 -7.87
C LYS A 198 6.07 -21.76 -7.42
N ALA A 199 6.27 -20.81 -6.50
CA ALA A 199 7.58 -20.59 -5.90
C ALA A 199 8.03 -21.79 -5.05
N ILE A 200 7.13 -22.37 -4.23
CA ILE A 200 7.42 -23.52 -3.36
C ILE A 200 7.86 -24.74 -4.17
N THR A 201 7.25 -25.00 -5.33
CA THR A 201 7.58 -26.20 -6.13
C THR A 201 9.02 -26.22 -6.64
N ASN A 202 9.65 -25.05 -6.75
CA ASN A 202 10.98 -24.87 -7.35
C ASN A 202 12.03 -24.32 -6.35
N SER A 203 11.72 -24.23 -5.06
CA SER A 203 12.60 -23.65 -4.03
C SER A 203 13.39 -24.71 -3.25
N ASN A 204 14.09 -24.25 -2.21
CA ASN A 204 14.83 -25.09 -1.25
C ASN A 204 14.20 -25.02 0.14
N PHE A 205 14.54 -25.97 1.01
CA PHE A 205 13.94 -26.14 2.34
C PHE A 205 13.90 -24.86 3.20
N SER A 206 14.95 -24.04 3.17
CA SER A 206 14.99 -22.80 3.95
C SER A 206 13.98 -21.77 3.43
N ILE A 207 13.82 -21.68 2.11
CA ILE A 207 12.88 -20.77 1.46
C ILE A 207 11.45 -21.27 1.57
N ASP A 208 11.22 -22.59 1.55
CA ASP A 208 9.89 -23.19 1.70
C ASP A 208 9.20 -22.71 2.99
N ASN A 209 9.95 -22.59 4.09
CA ASN A 209 9.39 -22.12 5.36
C ASN A 209 8.93 -20.66 5.28
N ILE A 210 9.67 -19.81 4.56
CA ILE A 210 9.31 -18.41 4.34
C ILE A 210 8.04 -18.33 3.48
N ILE A 211 7.97 -19.11 2.40
CA ILE A 211 6.79 -19.07 1.52
C ILE A 211 5.56 -19.67 2.19
N LYS A 212 5.71 -20.77 2.95
CA LYS A 212 4.61 -21.34 3.76
C LYS A 212 4.06 -20.33 4.77
N LYS A 213 4.93 -19.55 5.41
CA LYS A 213 4.50 -18.46 6.29
C LYS A 213 3.67 -17.42 5.52
N LYS A 214 4.16 -16.95 4.37
CA LYS A 214 3.42 -16.02 3.49
C LYS A 214 2.06 -16.56 3.05
N ILE A 215 1.97 -17.83 2.68
CA ILE A 215 0.70 -18.49 2.33
C ILE A 215 -0.24 -18.50 3.54
N SER A 216 0.26 -18.86 4.71
CA SER A 216 -0.53 -18.87 5.94
C SER A 216 -1.04 -17.47 6.34
N GLU A 217 -0.25 -16.42 6.10
CA GLU A 217 -0.61 -15.03 6.40
C GLU A 217 -1.79 -14.53 5.53
N ILE A 218 -1.98 -15.08 4.33
CA ILE A 218 -3.07 -14.70 3.42
C ILE A 218 -4.19 -15.74 3.30
N ASP A 219 -4.12 -16.87 4.00
CA ASP A 219 -5.05 -18.01 3.83
C ASP A 219 -6.52 -17.60 3.99
N THR A 220 -6.84 -16.85 5.06
CA THR A 220 -8.19 -16.35 5.29
C THR A 220 -8.68 -15.45 4.16
N LYS A 221 -7.81 -14.58 3.65
CA LYS A 221 -8.13 -13.65 2.56
C LYS A 221 -8.36 -14.38 1.24
N VAL A 222 -7.59 -15.43 0.97
CA VAL A 222 -7.80 -16.35 -0.16
C VAL A 222 -9.18 -17.01 -0.05
N LYS A 223 -9.52 -17.59 1.11
CA LYS A 223 -10.82 -18.26 1.32
C LYS A 223 -11.99 -17.28 1.13
N ILE A 224 -11.88 -16.07 1.67
CA ILE A 224 -12.90 -15.02 1.48
C ILE A 224 -13.08 -14.69 -0.02
N GLU A 225 -11.99 -14.50 -0.77
CA GLU A 225 -12.05 -14.23 -2.21
C GLU A 225 -12.67 -15.41 -2.98
N GLU A 226 -12.36 -16.66 -2.60
CA GLU A 226 -12.97 -17.86 -3.18
C GLU A 226 -14.49 -17.92 -2.91
N ILE A 227 -14.91 -17.64 -1.67
CA ILE A 227 -16.33 -17.61 -1.32
C ILE A 227 -17.08 -16.53 -2.10
N LEU A 228 -16.51 -15.34 -2.27
CA LEU A 228 -17.11 -14.29 -3.09
C LEU A 228 -17.36 -14.77 -4.52
N GLN A 229 -16.39 -15.47 -5.14
CA GLN A 229 -16.58 -16.06 -6.47
C GLN A 229 -17.66 -17.16 -6.51
N LEU A 230 -17.85 -17.91 -5.42
CA LEU A 230 -18.88 -18.93 -5.31
C LEU A 230 -20.28 -18.32 -5.15
N VAL A 231 -20.40 -17.23 -4.37
CA VAL A 231 -21.62 -16.44 -4.22
C VAL A 231 -22.08 -15.92 -5.58
N ASP A 232 -21.17 -15.34 -6.37
CA ASP A 232 -21.47 -14.85 -7.72
C ASP A 232 -21.93 -15.95 -8.69
N LYS A 233 -21.50 -17.19 -8.43
CA LYS A 233 -21.89 -18.39 -9.19
C LYS A 233 -23.10 -19.13 -8.61
N PHE A 234 -23.72 -18.60 -7.55
CA PHE A 234 -24.86 -19.21 -6.85
C PHE A 234 -24.56 -20.60 -6.25
N ARG A 235 -23.29 -20.91 -5.94
CA ARG A 235 -22.87 -22.22 -5.37
C ARG A 235 -22.82 -22.17 -3.85
N TYR A 236 -24.00 -22.11 -3.25
CA TYR A 236 -24.13 -21.82 -1.81
C TYR A 236 -23.65 -22.95 -0.89
N GLU A 237 -23.78 -24.21 -1.27
CA GLU A 237 -23.28 -25.34 -0.46
C GLU A 237 -21.76 -25.24 -0.25
N GLU A 238 -21.01 -25.01 -1.33
CA GLU A 238 -19.56 -24.80 -1.28
C GLU A 238 -19.20 -23.54 -0.45
N CYS A 239 -20.04 -22.49 -0.49
CA CYS A 239 -19.82 -21.29 0.32
C CYS A 239 -19.85 -21.62 1.82
N TYR A 240 -20.86 -22.38 2.27
CA TYR A 240 -21.01 -22.73 3.68
C TYR A 240 -19.86 -23.62 4.17
N GLU A 241 -19.43 -24.59 3.36
CA GLU A 241 -18.28 -25.43 3.68
C GLU A 241 -17.00 -24.60 3.90
N LEU A 242 -16.72 -23.63 3.01
CA LEU A 242 -15.55 -22.76 3.18
C LEU A 242 -15.69 -21.81 4.37
N LEU A 243 -16.88 -21.26 4.64
CA LEU A 243 -17.15 -20.40 5.80
C LEU A 243 -16.93 -21.12 7.14
N GLU A 244 -17.20 -22.43 7.20
CA GLU A 244 -16.92 -23.25 8.37
C GLU A 244 -15.41 -23.46 8.60
N ASN A 245 -14.63 -23.50 7.52
CA ASN A 245 -13.18 -23.72 7.52
C ASN A 245 -12.33 -22.44 7.65
N ILE A 246 -12.95 -21.27 7.77
CA ILE A 246 -12.24 -20.02 8.07
C ILE A 246 -11.82 -20.01 9.54
N ASP A 247 -10.56 -19.64 9.79
CA ASP A 247 -10.12 -19.30 11.15
C ASP A 247 -10.73 -17.96 11.57
N LYS A 248 -11.72 -18.04 12.46
CA LYS A 248 -12.47 -16.87 12.96
C LYS A 248 -11.75 -16.11 14.06
N THR A 249 -10.65 -16.65 14.59
CA THR A 249 -9.91 -16.08 15.73
C THR A 249 -8.96 -14.94 15.32
N SER A 250 -8.52 -14.93 14.06
CA SER A 250 -7.51 -14.01 13.53
C SER A 250 -8.08 -12.96 12.56
N LEU A 251 -9.41 -12.86 12.44
CA LEU A 251 -10.07 -11.93 11.51
C LEU A 251 -9.77 -10.47 11.85
N ASP A 252 -9.28 -9.73 10.86
CA ASP A 252 -9.17 -8.28 10.94
C ASP A 252 -10.50 -7.58 10.58
N LYS A 253 -10.46 -6.24 10.54
CA LYS A 253 -11.63 -5.41 10.22
C LYS A 253 -12.13 -5.61 8.79
N GLU A 254 -11.24 -5.80 7.82
CA GLU A 254 -11.58 -6.04 6.42
C GLU A 254 -12.14 -7.46 6.23
N ASP A 255 -11.52 -8.46 6.87
CA ASP A 255 -12.00 -9.84 6.83
C ASP A 255 -13.41 -9.95 7.41
N SER A 256 -13.66 -9.31 8.56
CA SER A 256 -14.98 -9.29 9.20
C SER A 256 -16.03 -8.59 8.33
N TYR A 257 -15.66 -7.50 7.65
CA TYR A 257 -16.53 -6.81 6.68
C TYR A 257 -16.95 -7.73 5.53
N TRP A 258 -15.99 -8.41 4.90
CA TRP A 258 -16.28 -9.28 3.76
C TRP A 258 -17.11 -10.51 4.14
N ILE A 259 -16.86 -11.10 5.31
CA ILE A 259 -17.69 -12.19 5.83
C ILE A 259 -19.13 -11.70 6.08
N ALA A 260 -19.30 -10.50 6.63
CA ALA A 260 -20.62 -9.90 6.83
C ALA A 260 -21.37 -9.72 5.50
N TYR A 261 -20.67 -9.22 4.48
CA TYR A 261 -21.19 -9.05 3.13
C TYR A 261 -21.60 -10.40 2.52
N ILE A 262 -20.77 -11.42 2.65
CA ILE A 262 -21.07 -12.78 2.19
C ILE A 262 -22.35 -13.29 2.86
N TYR A 263 -22.47 -13.21 4.18
CA TYR A 263 -23.70 -13.63 4.88
C TYR A 263 -24.93 -12.82 4.43
N ASN A 264 -24.78 -11.53 4.15
CA ASN A 264 -25.87 -10.73 3.60
C ASN A 264 -26.34 -11.29 2.24
N LYS A 265 -25.40 -11.62 1.35
CA LYS A 265 -25.70 -12.22 0.04
C LYS A 265 -26.35 -13.61 0.13
N LEU A 266 -26.01 -14.37 1.17
CA LEU A 266 -26.64 -15.64 1.49
C LEU A 266 -28.00 -15.49 2.22
N ASN A 267 -28.45 -14.25 2.47
CA ASN A 267 -29.66 -13.90 3.23
C ASN A 267 -29.65 -14.41 4.69
N GLU A 268 -28.45 -14.58 5.26
CA GLU A 268 -28.21 -14.89 6.68
C GLU A 268 -28.07 -13.59 7.48
N ILE A 269 -29.21 -12.91 7.69
CA ILE A 269 -29.28 -11.53 8.18
C ILE A 269 -28.61 -11.35 9.55
N GLU A 270 -28.89 -12.25 10.49
CA GLU A 270 -28.39 -12.14 11.87
C GLU A 270 -26.86 -12.26 11.92
N LYS A 271 -26.29 -13.21 11.17
CA LYS A 271 -24.83 -13.37 11.06
C LYS A 271 -24.20 -12.18 10.35
N SER A 272 -24.85 -11.65 9.31
CA SER A 272 -24.36 -10.46 8.62
C SER A 272 -24.25 -9.26 9.58
N ILE A 273 -25.29 -9.01 10.40
CA ILE A 273 -25.27 -7.98 11.44
C ILE A 273 -24.11 -8.21 12.42
N GLU A 274 -23.97 -9.44 12.95
CA GLU A 274 -22.90 -9.78 13.90
C GLU A 274 -21.50 -9.46 13.36
N TYR A 275 -21.19 -9.83 12.11
CA TYR A 275 -19.87 -9.59 11.53
C TYR A 275 -19.65 -8.12 11.12
N TYR A 276 -20.69 -7.39 10.72
CA TYR A 276 -20.58 -5.95 10.51
C TYR A 276 -20.30 -5.21 11.82
N GLU A 277 -20.97 -5.58 12.92
CA GLU A 277 -20.69 -5.03 14.25
C GLU A 277 -19.25 -5.36 14.68
N LYS A 278 -18.80 -6.60 14.50
CA LYS A 278 -17.41 -7.00 14.78
C LYS A 278 -16.40 -6.16 13.99
N SER A 279 -16.68 -5.88 12.71
CA SER A 279 -15.82 -5.01 11.90
C SER A 279 -15.75 -3.59 12.48
N LEU A 280 -16.88 -3.01 12.89
CA LEU A 280 -16.92 -1.70 13.55
C LEU A 280 -16.22 -1.69 14.92
N ASP A 281 -16.29 -2.78 15.70
CA ASP A 281 -15.59 -2.94 16.98
C ASP A 281 -14.06 -3.03 16.79
N LEU A 282 -13.62 -3.52 15.63
CA LEU A 282 -12.23 -3.48 15.16
C LEU A 282 -11.85 -2.12 14.55
N ASN A 283 -12.63 -1.07 14.82
CA ASN A 283 -12.46 0.29 14.32
C ASN A 283 -12.49 0.40 12.79
N ALA A 284 -13.33 -0.41 12.12
CA ALA A 284 -13.67 -0.13 10.73
C ALA A 284 -14.44 1.18 10.59
N ASP A 285 -14.12 1.88 9.53
CA ASP A 285 -14.67 3.17 9.12
C ASP A 285 -15.21 3.11 7.70
N PHE A 286 -15.41 1.93 7.11
CA PHE A 286 -15.88 1.80 5.74
C PHE A 286 -17.31 2.33 5.59
N LEU A 287 -17.52 3.28 4.67
CA LEU A 287 -18.83 3.86 4.37
C LEU A 287 -19.92 2.79 4.18
N ASN A 288 -19.60 1.74 3.41
CA ASN A 288 -20.54 0.65 3.12
C ASN A 288 -21.02 -0.09 4.37
N ILE A 289 -20.23 -0.16 5.45
CA ILE A 289 -20.71 -0.80 6.69
C ILE A 289 -21.89 -0.02 7.27
N PHE A 290 -21.79 1.31 7.34
CA PHE A 290 -22.85 2.13 7.91
C PHE A 290 -24.14 2.02 7.10
N ILE A 291 -24.03 1.97 5.76
CA ILE A 291 -25.17 1.77 4.87
C ILE A 291 -25.78 0.38 5.08
N GLU A 292 -25.00 -0.69 4.90
CA GLU A 292 -25.51 -2.06 4.92
C GLU A 292 -26.04 -2.45 6.31
N LEU A 293 -25.29 -2.17 7.38
CA LEU A 293 -25.73 -2.48 8.75
C LEU A 293 -26.96 -1.65 9.15
N GLY A 294 -27.01 -0.38 8.75
CA GLY A 294 -28.18 0.48 8.96
C GLY A 294 -29.43 -0.11 8.31
N LEU A 295 -29.33 -0.51 7.03
CA LEU A 295 -30.42 -1.14 6.30
C LEU A 295 -30.82 -2.51 6.89
N LEU A 296 -29.87 -3.34 7.31
CA LEU A 296 -30.16 -4.62 7.97
C LEU A 296 -30.89 -4.42 9.31
N TYR A 297 -30.49 -3.41 10.08
CA TYR A 297 -31.21 -3.06 11.30
C TYR A 297 -32.61 -2.56 11.04
N TYR A 298 -32.81 -1.79 9.97
CA TYR A 298 -34.14 -1.37 9.54
C TYR A 298 -35.00 -2.58 9.12
N LYS A 299 -34.46 -3.48 8.31
CA LYS A 299 -35.12 -4.70 7.83
C LYS A 299 -35.55 -5.63 8.97
N THR A 300 -34.79 -5.64 10.07
CA THR A 300 -35.09 -6.42 11.29
C THR A 300 -35.89 -5.63 12.34
N GLU A 301 -36.53 -4.54 11.93
CA GLU A 301 -37.38 -3.66 12.77
C GLU A 301 -36.68 -3.02 13.97
N LYS A 302 -35.34 -3.02 14.01
CA LYS A 302 -34.53 -2.35 15.04
C LYS A 302 -34.27 -0.89 14.63
N VAL A 303 -35.34 -0.13 14.47
CA VAL A 303 -35.35 1.22 13.89
C VAL A 303 -34.42 2.19 14.63
N GLU A 304 -34.40 2.17 15.97
CA GLU A 304 -33.54 3.04 16.75
C GLU A 304 -32.05 2.70 16.62
N LYS A 305 -31.71 1.41 16.47
CA LYS A 305 -30.33 0.99 16.19
C LYS A 305 -29.91 1.43 14.79
N SER A 306 -30.78 1.25 13.81
CA SER A 306 -30.57 1.69 12.43
C SER A 306 -30.24 3.19 12.39
N LEU A 307 -31.04 4.02 13.06
CA LEU A 307 -30.82 5.47 13.13
C LEU A 307 -29.44 5.81 13.70
N LYS A 308 -29.05 5.17 14.81
CA LYS A 308 -27.73 5.39 15.43
C LYS A 308 -26.57 5.02 14.50
N ILE A 309 -26.72 3.97 13.69
CA ILE A 309 -25.69 3.57 12.72
C ILE A 309 -25.54 4.63 11.62
N PHE A 310 -26.64 5.15 11.08
CA PHE A 310 -26.58 6.23 10.09
C PHE A 310 -26.02 7.53 10.69
N GLU A 311 -26.41 7.91 11.91
CA GLU A 311 -25.84 9.05 12.65
C GLU A 311 -24.32 8.88 12.87
N ARG A 312 -23.86 7.68 13.21
CA ARG A 312 -22.43 7.36 13.33
C ARG A 312 -21.71 7.43 11.98
N GLY A 313 -22.34 6.98 10.90
CA GLY A 313 -21.77 7.12 9.55
C GLY A 313 -21.60 8.59 9.17
N LEU A 314 -22.62 9.43 9.43
CA LEU A 314 -22.61 10.86 9.13
C LEU A 314 -21.63 11.67 10.00
N SER A 315 -21.17 11.15 11.15
CA SER A 315 -20.09 11.83 11.89
C SER A 315 -18.71 11.62 11.27
N ILE A 316 -18.56 10.63 10.38
CA ILE A 316 -17.33 10.34 9.63
C ILE A 316 -17.44 10.88 8.19
N TYR A 317 -18.58 10.65 7.56
CA TYR A 317 -18.92 11.04 6.18
C TYR A 317 -20.01 12.11 6.19
N ILE A 318 -19.61 13.35 6.52
CA ILE A 318 -20.50 14.46 6.89
C ILE A 318 -21.54 14.82 5.80
N ASP A 319 -21.17 14.60 4.54
CA ASP A 319 -21.96 14.98 3.38
C ASP A 319 -22.32 13.79 2.47
N ASP A 320 -22.42 12.58 3.04
CA ASP A 320 -22.90 11.42 2.27
C ASP A 320 -24.43 11.45 2.10
N GLU A 321 -24.89 11.60 0.87
CA GLU A 321 -26.31 11.70 0.51
C GLU A 321 -27.12 10.44 0.90
N LYS A 322 -26.52 9.24 0.81
CA LYS A 322 -27.22 7.98 1.08
C LYS A 322 -27.42 7.78 2.57
N LEU A 323 -26.41 8.11 3.37
CA LEU A 323 -26.54 8.07 4.82
C LEU A 323 -27.59 9.09 5.31
N LEU A 324 -27.56 10.32 4.78
CA LEU A 324 -28.52 11.36 5.17
C LEU A 324 -29.94 11.03 4.73
N PHE A 325 -30.13 10.56 3.50
CA PHE A 325 -31.41 10.07 3.00
C PHE A 325 -32.03 9.00 3.91
N ASN A 326 -31.25 7.96 4.24
CA ASN A 326 -31.74 6.90 5.10
C ASN A 326 -32.04 7.39 6.52
N LYS A 327 -31.25 8.32 7.06
CA LYS A 327 -31.55 8.98 8.35
C LYS A 327 -32.92 9.68 8.31
N ILE A 328 -33.18 10.49 7.28
CA ILE A 328 -34.47 11.20 7.09
C ILE A 328 -35.64 10.22 7.10
N VAL A 329 -35.54 9.12 6.32
CA VAL A 329 -36.59 8.08 6.27
C VAL A 329 -36.89 7.52 7.66
N LEU A 330 -35.87 7.27 8.47
CA LEU A 330 -36.04 6.77 9.83
C LEU A 330 -36.61 7.82 10.79
N GLU A 331 -36.20 9.07 10.65
CA GLU A 331 -36.74 10.18 11.45
C GLU A 331 -38.24 10.37 11.20
N LEU A 332 -38.67 10.36 9.94
CA LEU A 332 -40.08 10.38 9.56
C LEU A 332 -40.84 9.19 10.16
N LYS A 333 -40.28 7.97 10.07
CA LYS A 333 -40.88 6.76 10.65
C LYS A 333 -41.00 6.85 12.18
N LEU A 334 -40.02 7.46 12.84
CA LEU A 334 -40.02 7.72 14.28
C LEU A 334 -40.80 8.97 14.68
N LYS A 335 -41.47 9.64 13.73
CA LYS A 335 -42.23 10.88 13.93
C LYS A 335 -41.41 12.04 14.50
N LYS A 336 -40.12 12.10 14.15
CA LYS A 336 -39.20 13.19 14.51
C LYS A 336 -39.23 14.25 13.42
N TYR A 337 -40.40 14.84 13.17
CA TYR A 337 -40.66 15.66 11.98
C TYR A 337 -39.77 16.90 11.89
N GLN A 338 -39.54 17.60 13.01
CA GLN A 338 -38.66 18.76 13.02
C GLN A 338 -37.23 18.45 12.55
N LYS A 339 -36.65 17.33 13.00
CA LYS A 339 -35.30 16.91 12.57
C LYS A 339 -35.30 16.48 11.11
N ALA A 340 -36.32 15.73 10.69
CA ALA A 340 -36.46 15.30 9.31
C ALA A 340 -36.54 16.50 8.36
N LYS A 341 -37.26 17.56 8.74
CA LYS A 341 -37.33 18.82 7.97
C LYS A 341 -35.96 19.46 7.80
N GLU A 342 -35.23 19.63 8.90
CA GLU A 342 -33.88 20.20 8.90
C GLU A 342 -32.92 19.41 8.00
N ASP A 343 -32.95 18.08 8.10
CA ASP A 343 -32.12 17.20 7.29
C ASP A 343 -32.55 17.15 5.81
N ILE A 344 -33.86 17.22 5.50
CA ILE A 344 -34.38 17.34 4.13
C ILE A 344 -33.87 18.63 3.49
N ASP A 345 -34.01 19.75 4.20
CA ASP A 345 -33.54 21.04 3.69
C ASP A 345 -32.01 21.05 3.54
N LYS A 346 -31.27 20.38 4.44
CA LYS A 346 -29.82 20.15 4.29
C LYS A 346 -29.51 19.33 3.03
N LEU A 347 -30.17 18.19 2.83
CA LEU A 347 -29.88 17.28 1.71
C LEU A 347 -30.16 17.93 0.35
N LEU A 348 -31.20 18.75 0.24
CA LEU A 348 -31.54 19.48 -0.98
C LEU A 348 -30.57 20.62 -1.33
N LEU A 349 -29.62 20.94 -0.43
CA LEU A 349 -28.54 21.91 -0.71
C LEU A 349 -27.28 21.26 -1.30
N TYR A 350 -27.23 19.93 -1.43
CA TYR A 350 -26.06 19.24 -1.98
C TYR A 350 -25.94 19.55 -3.49
N GLU A 351 -24.75 19.98 -3.93
CA GLU A 351 -24.52 20.43 -5.31
C GLU A 351 -24.69 19.30 -6.33
N ASP A 352 -24.27 18.08 -5.98
CA ASP A 352 -24.28 16.90 -6.85
C ASP A 352 -25.21 15.79 -6.31
N LEU A 353 -26.39 16.15 -5.81
CA LEU A 353 -27.38 15.17 -5.30
C LEU A 353 -27.87 14.22 -6.40
N ASP A 354 -27.85 12.92 -6.14
CA ASP A 354 -28.38 11.92 -7.06
C ASP A 354 -29.87 12.18 -7.38
N ASN A 355 -30.23 12.19 -8.67
CA ASN A 355 -31.58 12.50 -9.12
C ASN A 355 -32.65 11.54 -8.55
N SER A 356 -32.31 10.27 -8.29
CA SER A 356 -33.24 9.33 -7.66
C SER A 356 -33.51 9.75 -6.22
N ILE A 357 -32.46 10.04 -5.46
CA ILE A 357 -32.57 10.49 -4.06
C ILE A 357 -33.34 11.81 -3.99
N MET A 358 -33.07 12.75 -4.90
CA MET A 358 -33.80 14.01 -4.98
C MET A 358 -35.30 13.79 -5.19
N ASN A 359 -35.69 12.94 -6.16
CA ASN A 359 -37.09 12.63 -6.42
C ASN A 359 -37.77 11.97 -5.22
N ASP A 360 -37.10 11.02 -4.57
CA ASP A 360 -37.63 10.33 -3.39
C ASP A 360 -37.81 11.29 -2.21
N ILE A 361 -36.87 12.21 -1.99
CA ILE A 361 -36.96 13.23 -0.93
C ILE A 361 -38.09 14.22 -1.21
N LEU A 362 -38.25 14.68 -2.45
CA LEU A 362 -39.35 15.58 -2.81
C LEU A 362 -40.71 14.91 -2.63
N TYR A 363 -40.80 13.62 -2.97
CA TYR A 363 -41.99 12.82 -2.70
C TYR A 363 -42.27 12.71 -1.19
N LEU A 364 -41.26 12.39 -0.37
CA LEU A 364 -41.41 12.33 1.09
C LEU A 364 -41.81 13.69 1.68
N LYS A 365 -41.23 14.78 1.20
CA LYS A 365 -41.54 16.15 1.63
C LYS A 365 -43.00 16.51 1.36
N GLU A 366 -43.55 16.12 0.21
CA GLU A 366 -44.98 16.34 -0.09
C GLU A 366 -45.88 15.38 0.70
N MET A 367 -45.46 14.12 0.87
CA MET A 367 -46.25 13.11 1.59
C MET A 367 -46.41 13.45 3.08
N TYR A 368 -45.38 14.03 3.71
CA TYR A 368 -45.38 14.47 5.12
C TYR A 368 -45.57 15.98 5.28
N LYS A 369 -46.12 16.66 4.26
CA LYS A 369 -46.17 18.12 4.22
C LYS A 369 -46.84 18.74 5.44
N GLU A 370 -47.98 18.18 5.86
CA GLU A 370 -48.71 18.68 7.03
C GLU A 370 -47.88 18.51 8.31
N GLU A 371 -47.28 17.33 8.52
CA GLU A 371 -46.47 17.06 9.70
C GLU A 371 -45.17 17.88 9.76
N LEU A 372 -44.58 18.19 8.61
CA LEU A 372 -43.39 19.03 8.50
C LEU A 372 -43.71 20.54 8.65
N GLU A 373 -44.97 20.96 8.49
CA GLU A 373 -45.40 22.36 8.64
C GLU A 373 -45.98 22.68 10.04
N LEU A 374 -46.37 21.66 10.81
CA LEU A 374 -47.11 21.80 12.09
C LEU A 374 -46.26 21.92 13.36
N GLU A 375 -44.93 21.82 13.26
CA GLU A 375 -43.95 22.04 14.34
C GLU A 375 -42.89 23.07 13.89
#